data_AF-A0AAN8JUE6-F1
#
_entry.id   AF-A0AAN8JUE6-F1
#
_cell.length_a   1.000
_cell.length_b   1.000
_cell.length_c   1.000
_cell.angle_alpha   90.00
_cell.angle_beta   90.00
_cell.angle_gamma   90.00
#
_symmetry.space_group_name_H-M   'P 1'
#
loop_
_entity.id
_entity.type
_entity.pdbx_description
1 polymer ?
#
loop_
_entity_poly.entity_id
_entity_poly.type
_entity_poly.pdbx_seq_one_letter_code
_entity_poly.pdbx_strand_id
1 'polypeptide(L)'
;MAPSDKPKRFPGESDEAYPEVFTIKPPQPTEKKPGQLPQHMIDQFFNDGYVIVEKKFFDCEKDLEPCKKAIEQEVDELANKLFKGGKIKQLYNEYGLRDRLIHIENEFPGANIILHKSVNLAQAFRHLWTNERLLNVVEQLIGPEISGNPVWNLRTKTPNNEATTVPWHQDAAYLDNRAYKILQPTAWIPLLDANEKNGCMRVVSGAHRTGKIALHQCCWRDTTYIMLDEEEIAKTLGADMEKDVVLCPVPYGGMLLINNVIPHQSLTNLSDEIRWSLDLRWQKTGLPASYYDLQECVEFRSPTKPNLKIDWSQYDGVVDKDMENKPTEEVDEDFDITIQGPWMRKWEIIHTNRHTDGLKEGNVYNKSH
;
A
#
# COMPACT_ATOMS: atom_id res chain seq x y z
N MET A 1 -13.41 -45.30 10.24
CA MET A 1 -13.94 -44.03 9.72
C MET A 1 -12.74 -43.27 9.19
N ALA A 2 -12.71 -42.99 7.87
CA ALA A 2 -11.66 -42.16 7.30
C ALA A 2 -11.71 -40.77 7.96
N PRO A 3 -10.56 -40.11 8.19
CA PRO A 3 -10.57 -38.73 8.64
C PRO A 3 -11.38 -37.92 7.62
N SER A 4 -12.32 -37.11 8.08
CA SER A 4 -13.05 -36.21 7.18
C SER A 4 -12.04 -35.25 6.55
N ASP A 5 -11.79 -35.37 5.24
CA ASP A 5 -11.06 -34.41 4.41
C ASP A 5 -11.86 -33.09 4.36
N LYS A 6 -11.95 -32.38 5.48
CA LYS A 6 -12.35 -30.99 5.46
C LYS A 6 -11.21 -30.20 4.83
N PRO A 7 -11.45 -29.39 3.79
CA PRO A 7 -10.43 -28.53 3.23
C PRO A 7 -9.77 -27.71 4.35
N LYS A 8 -8.45 -27.63 4.34
CA LYS A 8 -7.71 -26.75 5.25
C LYS A 8 -8.15 -25.32 4.96
N ARG A 9 -8.76 -24.65 5.94
CA ARG A 9 -9.17 -23.24 5.85
C ARG A 9 -8.14 -22.34 6.52
N PHE A 10 -7.76 -21.28 5.86
CA PHE A 10 -6.83 -20.27 6.37
C PHE A 10 -7.56 -19.10 7.04
N PRO A 11 -6.93 -18.38 8.00
CA PRO A 11 -7.60 -17.31 8.74
C PRO A 11 -8.15 -16.17 7.86
N GLY A 12 -7.55 -15.92 6.70
CA GLY A 12 -8.00 -14.90 5.76
C GLY A 12 -9.26 -15.25 4.98
N GLU A 13 -9.63 -16.54 4.90
CA GLU A 13 -10.78 -17.01 4.11
C GLU A 13 -12.11 -16.60 4.73
N SER A 14 -12.95 -15.93 3.94
CA SER A 14 -14.32 -15.58 4.32
C SER A 14 -15.30 -15.95 3.21
N ASP A 15 -16.46 -16.48 3.62
CA ASP A 15 -17.60 -16.70 2.73
C ASP A 15 -18.52 -15.46 2.69
N GLU A 16 -18.22 -14.46 3.51
CA GLU A 16 -19.03 -13.25 3.67
C GLU A 16 -18.74 -12.23 2.57
N ALA A 17 -19.73 -11.38 2.32
CA ALA A 17 -19.69 -10.32 1.33
C ALA A 17 -20.33 -9.06 1.90
N TYR A 18 -19.71 -7.90 1.65
CA TYR A 18 -20.16 -6.61 2.15
C TYR A 18 -20.31 -5.56 1.02
N PRO A 19 -21.06 -5.86 -0.05
CA PRO A 19 -21.11 -5.01 -1.25
C PRO A 19 -21.57 -3.58 -0.95
N GLU A 20 -22.48 -3.40 0.01
CA GLU A 20 -23.01 -2.10 0.41
C GLU A 20 -21.95 -1.15 0.97
N VAL A 21 -20.90 -1.69 1.64
CA VAL A 21 -19.79 -0.90 2.18
C VAL A 21 -19.00 -0.22 1.05
N PHE A 22 -18.92 -0.89 -0.10
CA PHE A 22 -18.02 -0.53 -1.19
C PHE A 22 -18.73 0.11 -2.39
N THR A 23 -20.06 0.03 -2.45
CA THR A 23 -20.87 0.51 -3.59
C THR A 23 -21.86 1.62 -3.24
N ILE A 24 -22.16 1.85 -1.95
CA ILE A 24 -23.06 2.93 -1.53
C ILE A 24 -22.25 4.20 -1.22
N LYS A 25 -22.52 5.25 -2.01
CA LYS A 25 -21.98 6.60 -1.78
C LYS A 25 -22.47 7.17 -0.44
N PRO A 26 -21.61 7.78 0.38
CA PRO A 26 -22.07 8.57 1.52
C PRO A 26 -22.79 9.84 1.04
N PRO A 27 -23.54 10.53 1.93
CA PRO A 27 -24.07 11.86 1.65
C PRO A 27 -22.96 12.80 1.15
N GLN A 28 -23.20 13.42 -0.01
CA GLN A 28 -22.20 14.27 -0.64
C GLN A 28 -22.15 15.67 0.01
N PRO A 29 -20.95 16.27 0.16
CA PRO A 29 -20.82 17.63 0.68
C PRO A 29 -21.62 18.65 -0.14
N THR A 30 -22.30 19.57 0.53
CA THR A 30 -23.08 20.63 -0.12
C THR A 30 -22.23 21.84 -0.49
N GLU A 31 -21.14 22.08 0.23
CA GLU A 31 -20.18 23.14 -0.05
C GLU A 31 -19.13 22.67 -1.06
N LYS A 32 -18.91 23.50 -2.08
CA LYS A 32 -17.86 23.25 -3.08
C LYS A 32 -16.51 23.67 -2.52
N LYS A 33 -15.62 22.69 -2.31
CA LYS A 33 -14.25 22.91 -1.82
C LYS A 33 -13.21 22.53 -2.89
N PRO A 34 -12.03 23.19 -2.91
CA PRO A 34 -10.97 22.83 -3.85
C PRO A 34 -10.58 21.36 -3.75
N GLY A 35 -10.31 20.72 -4.90
CA GLY A 35 -9.91 19.32 -4.95
C GLY A 35 -11.06 18.33 -5.11
N GLN A 36 -12.29 18.68 -4.70
CA GLN A 36 -13.44 17.78 -4.85
C GLN A 36 -13.58 17.26 -6.28
N LEU A 37 -13.80 15.96 -6.40
CA LEU A 37 -14.00 15.30 -7.69
C LEU A 37 -15.39 15.63 -8.24
N PRO A 38 -15.53 15.76 -9.57
CA PRO A 38 -16.84 15.88 -10.19
C PRO A 38 -17.67 14.61 -9.96
N GLN A 39 -19.00 14.76 -9.96
CA GLN A 39 -19.91 13.67 -9.61
C GLN A 39 -19.68 12.38 -10.41
N HIS A 40 -19.37 12.47 -11.71
CA HIS A 40 -19.12 11.30 -12.54
C HIS A 40 -17.89 10.49 -12.09
N MET A 41 -16.85 11.14 -11.53
CA MET A 41 -15.69 10.44 -10.97
C MET A 41 -16.01 9.82 -9.62
N ILE A 42 -16.85 10.46 -8.79
CA ILE A 42 -17.37 9.82 -7.58
C ILE A 42 -18.20 8.60 -7.95
N ASP A 43 -19.08 8.73 -8.95
CA ASP A 43 -19.88 7.61 -9.44
C ASP A 43 -18.98 6.49 -9.96
N GLN A 44 -17.91 6.82 -10.71
CA GLN A 44 -16.90 5.86 -11.16
C GLN A 44 -16.20 5.16 -9.98
N PHE A 45 -15.83 5.84 -8.90
CA PHE A 45 -15.20 5.18 -7.76
C PHE A 45 -16.09 4.07 -7.17
N PHE A 46 -17.37 4.35 -6.97
CA PHE A 46 -18.30 3.37 -6.37
C PHE A 46 -18.78 2.32 -7.38
N ASN A 47 -18.84 2.66 -8.67
CA ASN A 47 -19.20 1.75 -9.73
C ASN A 47 -18.05 0.85 -10.14
N ASP A 48 -16.87 1.39 -10.36
CA ASP A 48 -15.79 0.69 -11.04
C ASP A 48 -14.64 0.38 -10.07
N GLY A 49 -14.65 0.98 -8.87
CA GLY A 49 -13.75 0.66 -7.76
C GLY A 49 -12.43 1.44 -7.80
N TYR A 50 -12.27 2.30 -8.80
CA TYR A 50 -11.10 3.13 -8.97
C TYR A 50 -11.43 4.44 -9.69
N VAL A 51 -10.52 5.41 -9.58
CA VAL A 51 -10.56 6.68 -10.33
C VAL A 51 -9.14 7.11 -10.64
N ILE A 52 -8.86 7.42 -11.91
CA ILE A 52 -7.62 8.08 -12.32
C ILE A 52 -7.86 9.59 -12.33
N VAL A 53 -7.09 10.34 -11.56
CA VAL A 53 -7.17 11.80 -11.49
C VAL A 53 -6.01 12.39 -12.30
N GLU A 54 -6.29 12.68 -13.58
CA GLU A 54 -5.28 13.01 -14.59
C GLU A 54 -4.97 14.52 -14.64
N LYS A 55 -3.86 14.92 -14.01
CA LYS A 55 -3.15 16.22 -14.09
C LYS A 55 -3.82 17.48 -13.46
N LYS A 56 -2.98 18.26 -12.76
CA LYS A 56 -3.29 19.47 -11.94
C LYS A 56 -4.01 19.23 -10.61
N PHE A 57 -4.06 17.98 -10.14
CA PHE A 57 -4.56 17.73 -8.80
C PHE A 57 -3.58 18.24 -7.74
N PHE A 58 -2.30 17.92 -7.86
CA PHE A 58 -1.26 18.44 -6.97
C PHE A 58 -0.56 19.66 -7.57
N ASP A 59 -0.22 20.63 -6.74
CA ASP A 59 0.79 21.63 -7.07
C ASP A 59 2.16 20.94 -6.94
N CYS A 60 2.74 20.51 -8.07
CA CYS A 60 3.90 19.63 -8.05
C CYS A 60 5.08 20.23 -7.26
N GLU A 61 5.32 21.53 -7.38
CA GLU A 61 6.40 22.23 -6.67
C GLU A 61 6.19 22.29 -5.16
N LYS A 62 4.94 22.42 -4.71
CA LYS A 62 4.62 22.56 -3.27
C LYS A 62 4.27 21.24 -2.59
N ASP A 63 3.66 20.31 -3.32
CA ASP A 63 3.11 19.08 -2.77
C ASP A 63 4.04 17.88 -3.03
N LEU A 64 4.66 17.79 -4.22
CA LEU A 64 5.37 16.58 -4.65
C LEU A 64 6.91 16.71 -4.65
N GLU A 65 7.46 17.86 -5.02
CA GLU A 65 8.92 18.10 -4.97
C GLU A 65 9.50 18.00 -3.54
N PRO A 66 8.81 18.45 -2.47
CA PRO A 66 9.28 18.19 -1.10
C PRO A 66 9.31 16.69 -0.76
N CYS A 67 8.37 15.90 -1.31
CA CYS A 67 8.38 14.45 -1.13
C CYS A 67 9.58 13.81 -1.83
N LYS A 68 9.90 14.25 -3.05
CA LYS A 68 11.10 13.79 -3.77
C LYS A 68 12.39 14.10 -3.00
N LYS A 69 12.51 15.31 -2.45
CA LYS A 69 13.66 15.70 -1.60
C LYS A 69 13.76 14.86 -0.33
N ALA A 70 12.63 14.54 0.29
CA ALA A 70 12.61 13.64 1.45
C ALA A 70 13.13 12.24 1.07
N ILE A 71 12.73 11.71 -0.09
CA ILE A 71 13.24 10.42 -0.57
C ILE A 71 14.76 10.48 -0.87
N GLU A 72 15.24 11.58 -1.44
CA GLU A 72 16.69 11.78 -1.64
C GLU A 72 17.46 11.73 -0.31
N GLN A 73 16.90 12.28 0.76
CA GLN A 73 17.47 12.20 2.11
C GLN A 73 17.46 10.76 2.64
N GLU A 74 16.36 10.03 2.50
CA GLU A 74 16.27 8.62 2.92
C GLU A 74 17.27 7.73 2.15
N VAL A 75 17.45 7.98 0.84
CA VAL A 75 18.47 7.28 0.03
C VAL A 75 19.89 7.66 0.47
N ASP A 76 20.12 8.90 0.88
CA ASP A 76 21.41 9.33 1.41
C ASP A 76 21.72 8.66 2.75
N GLU A 77 20.74 8.59 3.66
CA GLU A 77 20.87 7.90 4.94
C GLU A 77 21.16 6.40 4.74
N LEU A 78 20.43 5.75 3.84
CA LEU A 78 20.68 4.36 3.44
C LEU A 78 22.10 4.17 2.90
N ALA A 79 22.54 5.01 1.96
CA ALA A 79 23.88 4.93 1.37
C ALA A 79 24.97 5.08 2.44
N ASN A 80 24.83 6.06 3.33
CA ASN A 80 25.76 6.25 4.44
C ASN A 80 25.78 5.04 5.39
N LYS A 81 24.61 4.48 5.73
CA LYS A 81 24.51 3.27 6.57
C LYS A 81 25.23 2.08 5.92
N LEU A 82 24.97 1.81 4.65
CA LEU A 82 25.60 0.72 3.89
C LEU A 82 27.11 0.93 3.73
N PHE A 83 27.55 2.15 3.43
CA PHE A 83 28.98 2.48 3.28
C PHE A 83 29.74 2.32 4.60
N LYS A 84 29.20 2.84 5.70
CA LYS A 84 29.78 2.67 7.04
C LYS A 84 29.87 1.19 7.44
N GLY A 85 28.90 0.38 7.04
CA GLY A 85 28.92 -1.07 7.23
C GLY A 85 29.77 -1.86 6.23
N GLY A 86 30.48 -1.18 5.32
CA GLY A 86 31.33 -1.82 4.29
C GLY A 86 30.55 -2.63 3.26
N LYS A 87 29.24 -2.41 3.10
CA LYS A 87 28.38 -3.12 2.14
C LYS A 87 28.44 -2.54 0.73
N ILE A 88 28.80 -1.26 0.61
CA ILE A 88 29.05 -0.58 -0.67
C ILE A 88 30.40 0.15 -0.62
N LYS A 89 31.05 0.32 -1.78
CA LYS A 89 32.39 0.92 -1.89
C LYS A 89 32.39 2.44 -1.94
N GLN A 90 31.25 3.05 -2.27
CA GLN A 90 31.10 4.50 -2.39
C GLN A 90 29.64 4.92 -2.14
N LEU A 91 29.40 6.22 -1.97
CA LEU A 91 28.08 6.77 -1.68
C LEU A 91 27.21 7.05 -2.91
N TYR A 92 27.77 6.94 -4.12
CA TYR A 92 27.08 7.18 -5.39
C TYR A 92 26.45 8.59 -5.50
N ASN A 93 27.13 9.61 -4.96
CA ASN A 93 26.64 11.01 -4.91
C ASN A 93 26.54 11.69 -6.28
N GLU A 94 27.16 11.11 -7.30
CA GLU A 94 27.08 11.57 -8.68
C GLU A 94 25.73 11.29 -9.36
N TYR A 95 24.90 10.41 -8.77
CA TYR A 95 23.57 10.04 -9.27
C TYR A 95 22.45 10.73 -8.48
N GLY A 96 21.34 11.03 -9.16
CA GLY A 96 20.15 11.62 -8.55
C GLY A 96 19.07 10.60 -8.14
N LEU A 97 17.92 11.11 -7.69
CA LEU A 97 16.76 10.32 -7.24
C LEU A 97 16.33 9.18 -8.19
N ARG A 98 16.51 9.36 -9.50
CA ARG A 98 16.06 8.41 -10.52
C ARG A 98 16.93 7.17 -10.61
N ASP A 99 18.22 7.28 -10.26
CA ASP A 99 19.21 6.24 -10.59
C ASP A 99 20.08 5.83 -9.40
N ARG A 100 20.25 6.68 -8.37
CA ARG A 100 21.20 6.44 -7.27
C ARG A 100 20.92 5.13 -6.55
N LEU A 101 19.66 4.84 -6.23
CA LEU A 101 19.30 3.57 -5.59
C LEU A 101 19.53 2.37 -6.53
N ILE A 102 19.48 2.52 -7.86
CA ILE A 102 19.81 1.42 -8.80
C ILE A 102 21.28 1.02 -8.62
N HIS A 103 22.17 2.00 -8.56
CA HIS A 103 23.60 1.74 -8.39
C HIS A 103 23.92 1.12 -7.02
N ILE A 104 23.26 1.60 -5.96
CA ILE A 104 23.38 1.01 -4.61
C ILE A 104 22.86 -0.42 -4.60
N GLU A 105 21.68 -0.68 -5.18
CA GLU A 105 21.06 -2.01 -5.28
C GLU A 105 21.92 -3.00 -6.08
N ASN A 106 22.59 -2.53 -7.13
CA ASN A 106 23.49 -3.38 -7.93
C ASN A 106 24.73 -3.84 -7.15
N GLU A 107 25.22 -3.04 -6.20
CA GLU A 107 26.32 -3.44 -5.32
C GLU A 107 25.84 -4.22 -4.09
N PHE A 108 24.67 -3.86 -3.54
CA PHE A 108 24.02 -4.53 -2.43
C PHE A 108 22.56 -4.90 -2.77
N PRO A 109 22.33 -6.10 -3.34
CA PRO A 109 20.98 -6.59 -3.63
C PRO A 109 20.14 -6.71 -2.35
N GLY A 110 19.02 -5.98 -2.30
CA GLY A 110 18.16 -5.81 -1.13
C GLY A 110 18.26 -4.43 -0.46
N ALA A 111 19.04 -3.48 -1.01
CA ALA A 111 19.06 -2.10 -0.53
C ALA A 111 17.65 -1.47 -0.53
N ASN A 112 16.85 -1.76 -1.56
CA ASN A 112 15.46 -1.34 -1.66
C ASN A 112 14.58 -1.91 -0.54
N ILE A 113 14.87 -3.13 -0.07
CA ILE A 113 14.17 -3.78 1.05
C ILE A 113 14.56 -3.10 2.36
N ILE A 114 15.85 -2.81 2.57
CA ILE A 114 16.30 -2.04 3.74
C ILE A 114 15.62 -0.67 3.77
N LEU A 115 15.58 0.04 2.63
CA LEU A 115 14.88 1.32 2.52
C LEU A 115 13.41 1.18 2.88
N HIS A 116 12.73 0.16 2.36
CA HIS A 116 11.32 -0.07 2.66
C HIS A 116 11.06 -0.32 4.16
N LYS A 117 11.97 -1.03 4.84
CA LYS A 117 11.89 -1.28 6.28
C LYS A 117 12.25 -0.06 7.13
N SER A 118 13.17 0.79 6.68
CA SER A 118 13.71 1.88 7.50
C SER A 118 13.17 3.26 7.15
N VAL A 119 12.35 3.39 6.11
CA VAL A 119 11.86 4.69 5.65
C VAL A 119 11.04 5.37 6.74
N ASN A 120 11.38 6.62 7.02
CA ASN A 120 10.63 7.41 7.97
C ASN A 120 9.42 8.07 7.30
N LEU A 121 8.34 8.26 8.05
CA LEU A 121 7.22 9.10 7.62
C LEU A 121 7.66 10.58 7.64
N ALA A 122 8.37 11.02 6.61
CA ALA A 122 8.89 12.37 6.50
C ALA A 122 7.78 13.44 6.57
N GLN A 123 8.13 14.65 7.03
CA GLN A 123 7.17 15.76 7.13
C GLN A 123 6.47 16.06 5.80
N ALA A 124 7.19 15.94 4.68
CA ALA A 124 6.61 16.12 3.35
C ALA A 124 5.49 15.10 3.05
N PHE A 125 5.67 13.83 3.44
CA PHE A 125 4.64 12.80 3.29
C PHE A 125 3.43 13.09 4.16
N ARG A 126 3.65 13.53 5.41
CA ARG A 126 2.57 13.96 6.32
C ARG A 126 1.75 15.10 5.71
N HIS A 127 2.41 16.13 5.20
CA HIS A 127 1.76 17.26 4.55
C HIS A 127 0.96 16.83 3.31
N LEU A 128 1.49 15.91 2.50
CA LEU A 128 0.77 15.36 1.35
C LEU A 128 -0.46 14.55 1.79
N TRP A 129 -0.32 13.71 2.82
CA TRP A 129 -1.38 12.85 3.36
C TRP A 129 -2.54 13.66 3.95
N THR A 130 -2.24 14.83 4.50
CA THR A 130 -3.23 15.75 5.06
C THR A 130 -3.44 16.98 4.18
N ASN A 131 -3.12 16.88 2.88
CA ASN A 131 -3.36 17.96 1.94
C ASN A 131 -4.86 18.25 1.87
N GLU A 132 -5.24 19.52 2.04
CA GLU A 132 -6.65 19.93 2.12
C GLU A 132 -7.47 19.52 0.89
N ARG A 133 -6.88 19.58 -0.31
CA ARG A 133 -7.56 19.14 -1.55
C ARG A 133 -7.84 17.65 -1.52
N LEU A 134 -6.89 16.86 -1.03
CA LEU A 134 -6.99 15.40 -0.91
C LEU A 134 -8.01 15.01 0.17
N LEU A 135 -7.98 15.66 1.33
CA LEU A 135 -8.98 15.44 2.38
C LEU A 135 -10.40 15.83 1.93
N ASN A 136 -10.55 16.83 1.06
CA ASN A 136 -11.85 17.17 0.45
C ASN A 136 -12.36 16.08 -0.51
N VAL A 137 -11.46 15.38 -1.21
CA VAL A 137 -11.83 14.20 -2.02
C VAL A 137 -12.24 13.05 -1.10
N VAL A 138 -11.44 12.75 -0.08
CA VAL A 138 -11.70 11.67 0.88
C VAL A 138 -13.03 11.90 1.59
N GLU A 139 -13.38 13.15 1.93
CA GLU A 139 -14.69 13.53 2.48
C GLU A 139 -15.86 13.06 1.60
N GLN A 140 -15.72 13.10 0.27
CA GLN A 140 -16.75 12.61 -0.66
C GLN A 140 -16.88 11.08 -0.69
N LEU A 141 -15.82 10.36 -0.29
CA LEU A 141 -15.74 8.90 -0.34
C LEU A 141 -16.18 8.23 0.98
N ILE A 142 -15.77 8.79 2.12
CA ILE A 142 -15.99 8.16 3.44
C ILE A 142 -16.75 9.05 4.43
N GLY A 143 -17.09 10.28 4.04
CA GLY A 143 -17.72 11.28 4.89
C GLY A 143 -16.72 12.16 5.65
N PRO A 144 -17.20 13.07 6.50
CA PRO A 144 -16.38 14.17 7.01
C PRO A 144 -15.48 13.83 8.20
N GLU A 145 -15.68 12.67 8.81
CA GLU A 145 -14.85 12.14 9.90
C GLU A 145 -13.74 11.28 9.29
N ILE A 146 -12.53 11.85 9.15
CA ILE A 146 -11.43 11.27 8.39
C ILE A 146 -10.25 10.97 9.31
N SER A 147 -9.78 9.72 9.27
CA SER A 147 -8.52 9.29 9.85
C SER A 147 -7.56 8.79 8.77
N GLY A 148 -6.26 8.98 8.98
CA GLY A 148 -5.22 8.22 8.30
C GLY A 148 -5.21 6.79 8.81
N ASN A 149 -5.09 5.82 7.90
CA ASN A 149 -4.83 4.42 8.26
C ASN A 149 -3.31 4.23 8.43
N PRO A 150 -2.82 3.49 9.45
CA PRO A 150 -1.38 3.35 9.69
C PRO A 150 -0.60 2.72 8.53
N VAL A 151 -1.26 2.01 7.61
CA VAL A 151 -0.60 1.40 6.46
C VAL A 151 -0.48 2.41 5.32
N TRP A 152 0.74 2.95 5.18
CA TRP A 152 1.21 3.77 4.07
C TRP A 152 2.49 3.15 3.50
N ASN A 153 2.83 3.43 2.25
CA ASN A 153 4.04 2.87 1.65
C ASN A 153 4.77 3.88 0.76
N LEU A 154 6.08 4.00 0.93
CA LEU A 154 6.98 4.43 -0.15
C LEU A 154 7.32 3.22 -1.00
N ARG A 155 6.88 3.21 -2.26
CA ARG A 155 7.16 2.12 -3.20
C ARG A 155 8.27 2.50 -4.14
N THR A 156 9.29 1.64 -4.18
CA THR A 156 10.37 1.72 -5.15
C THR A 156 10.13 0.68 -6.23
N LYS A 157 10.35 1.08 -7.49
CA LYS A 157 10.29 0.14 -8.59
C LYS A 157 11.53 0.27 -9.46
N THR A 158 12.51 -0.57 -9.19
CA THR A 158 13.79 -0.58 -9.91
C THR A 158 13.66 -1.30 -11.26
N PRO A 159 14.43 -0.89 -12.28
CA PRO A 159 14.41 -1.53 -13.60
C PRO A 159 14.60 -3.04 -13.56
N ASN A 160 13.78 -3.76 -14.31
CA ASN A 160 13.83 -5.22 -14.50
C ASN A 160 13.87 -6.03 -13.18
N ASN A 161 13.32 -5.48 -12.10
CA ASN A 161 13.32 -6.14 -10.79
C ASN A 161 11.94 -6.72 -10.45
N GLU A 162 11.80 -8.03 -10.58
CA GLU A 162 10.58 -8.76 -10.26
C GLU A 162 10.20 -8.69 -8.78
N ALA A 163 11.16 -8.52 -7.86
CA ALA A 163 10.88 -8.37 -6.43
C ALA A 163 10.14 -7.07 -6.10
N THR A 164 10.15 -6.08 -7.01
CA THR A 164 9.36 -4.85 -6.91
C THR A 164 8.06 -4.89 -7.72
N THR A 165 7.70 -6.07 -8.25
CA THR A 165 6.49 -6.30 -9.04
C THR A 165 5.43 -6.98 -8.19
N VAL A 166 4.52 -6.16 -7.68
CA VAL A 166 3.40 -6.58 -6.84
C VAL A 166 2.39 -7.32 -7.72
N PRO A 167 2.06 -8.59 -7.43
CA PRO A 167 1.09 -9.39 -8.19
C PRO A 167 -0.34 -8.89 -7.95
N TRP A 168 -1.32 -9.50 -8.63
CA TRP A 168 -2.74 -9.29 -8.32
C TRP A 168 -3.01 -9.53 -6.84
N HIS A 169 -3.72 -8.61 -6.19
CA HIS A 169 -4.15 -8.74 -4.80
C HIS A 169 -5.29 -7.76 -4.51
N GLN A 170 -5.97 -7.96 -3.37
CA GLN A 170 -6.84 -6.98 -2.73
C GLN A 170 -6.11 -6.40 -1.50
N ASP A 171 -6.09 -5.07 -1.36
CA ASP A 171 -5.43 -4.36 -0.25
C ASP A 171 -5.88 -4.88 1.13
N ALA A 172 -7.19 -5.12 1.29
CA ALA A 172 -7.77 -5.64 2.52
C ALA A 172 -7.25 -7.04 2.91
N ALA A 173 -6.74 -7.83 1.96
CA ALA A 173 -6.23 -9.17 2.24
C ALA A 173 -4.91 -9.16 3.04
N TYR A 174 -4.16 -8.05 3.02
CA TYR A 174 -2.99 -7.81 3.88
C TYR A 174 -3.33 -7.40 5.31
N LEU A 175 -4.57 -6.97 5.56
CA LEU A 175 -5.03 -6.47 6.85
C LEU A 175 -5.74 -7.56 7.65
N ASP A 176 -6.06 -7.35 8.92
CA ASP A 176 -6.94 -8.30 9.62
C ASP A 176 -8.39 -8.25 9.07
N ASN A 177 -9.18 -9.29 9.35
CA ASN A 177 -10.50 -9.47 8.72
C ASN A 177 -11.50 -8.36 9.06
N ARG A 178 -11.25 -7.49 10.05
CA ARG A 178 -12.10 -6.31 10.30
C ARG A 178 -12.07 -5.33 9.12
N ALA A 179 -11.00 -5.34 8.31
CA ALA A 179 -10.90 -4.52 7.10
C ALA A 179 -11.94 -4.89 6.03
N TYR A 180 -12.48 -6.11 6.05
CA TYR A 180 -13.38 -6.62 5.01
C TYR A 180 -14.72 -5.90 4.97
N LYS A 181 -15.06 -5.19 6.06
CA LYS A 181 -16.29 -4.40 6.23
C LYS A 181 -16.04 -2.90 6.37
N ILE A 182 -14.83 -2.44 6.02
CA ILE A 182 -14.42 -1.03 6.14
C ILE A 182 -13.89 -0.56 4.80
N LEU A 183 -14.50 0.48 4.24
CA LEU A 183 -13.97 1.16 3.08
C LEU A 183 -12.73 1.97 3.48
N GLN A 184 -11.59 1.61 2.92
CA GLN A 184 -10.29 2.24 3.18
C GLN A 184 -9.71 2.74 1.84
N PRO A 185 -10.15 3.90 1.33
CA PRO A 185 -9.65 4.38 0.04
C PRO A 185 -8.15 4.61 0.11
N THR A 186 -7.43 4.13 -0.90
CA THR A 186 -5.99 4.35 -1.06
C THR A 186 -5.76 5.27 -2.24
N ALA A 187 -4.94 6.32 -2.06
CA ALA A 187 -4.39 7.12 -3.15
C ALA A 187 -2.97 6.61 -3.46
N TRP A 188 -2.79 6.11 -4.67
CA TRP A 188 -1.50 5.82 -5.25
C TRP A 188 -1.01 7.02 -6.04
N ILE A 189 0.08 7.64 -5.57
CA ILE A 189 0.59 8.92 -6.07
C ILE A 189 2.01 8.71 -6.60
N PRO A 190 2.20 8.60 -7.94
CA PRO A 190 3.54 8.51 -8.50
C PRO A 190 4.26 9.87 -8.47
N LEU A 191 5.56 9.84 -8.19
CA LEU A 191 6.40 11.04 -8.14
C LEU A 191 7.12 11.33 -9.47
N LEU A 192 6.56 10.78 -10.55
CA LEU A 192 6.93 10.95 -11.95
C LEU A 192 5.72 10.57 -12.83
N ASP A 193 5.84 10.70 -14.16
CA ASP A 193 4.84 10.15 -15.08
C ASP A 193 4.89 8.61 -15.02
N ALA A 194 3.82 7.98 -14.53
CA ALA A 194 3.69 6.53 -14.53
C ALA A 194 2.95 6.05 -15.78
N ASN A 195 3.52 5.07 -16.47
CA ASN A 195 2.99 4.50 -17.70
C ASN A 195 3.31 3.00 -17.77
N GLU A 196 2.85 2.35 -18.83
CA GLU A 196 3.03 0.92 -19.03
C GLU A 196 4.51 0.50 -18.98
N LYS A 197 5.39 1.31 -19.59
CA LYS A 197 6.83 1.01 -19.68
C LYS A 197 7.50 1.01 -18.31
N ASN A 198 7.16 1.95 -17.43
CA ASN A 198 7.80 2.07 -16.11
C ASN A 198 7.02 1.45 -14.95
N GLY A 199 6.03 0.61 -15.26
CA GLY A 199 5.34 -0.18 -14.26
C GLY A 199 4.21 0.57 -13.55
N CYS A 200 3.33 1.24 -14.29
CA CYS A 200 2.06 1.72 -13.74
C CYS A 200 1.18 0.55 -13.26
N MET A 201 0.09 0.89 -12.57
CA MET A 201 -0.83 -0.11 -12.04
C MET A 201 -1.86 -0.53 -13.08
N ARG A 202 -2.48 -1.68 -12.84
CA ARG A 202 -3.73 -2.09 -13.47
C ARG A 202 -4.69 -2.65 -12.45
N VAL A 203 -5.97 -2.51 -12.72
CA VAL A 203 -7.07 -2.91 -11.83
C VAL A 203 -8.05 -3.82 -12.57
N VAL A 204 -8.84 -4.60 -11.84
CA VAL A 204 -9.99 -5.34 -12.39
C VAL A 204 -11.26 -4.55 -12.09
N SER A 205 -11.69 -3.75 -13.06
CA SER A 205 -12.78 -2.80 -12.95
C SER A 205 -14.08 -3.48 -12.51
N GLY A 206 -14.72 -2.96 -11.46
CA GLY A 206 -16.02 -3.46 -10.98
C GLY A 206 -15.96 -4.74 -10.12
N ALA A 207 -14.82 -5.43 -10.04
CA ALA A 207 -14.71 -6.67 -9.25
C ALA A 207 -14.90 -6.46 -7.74
N HIS A 208 -14.67 -5.23 -7.23
CA HIS A 208 -14.95 -4.84 -5.85
C HIS A 208 -16.44 -4.87 -5.50
N ARG A 209 -17.34 -4.80 -6.49
CA ARG A 209 -18.80 -4.73 -6.27
C ARG A 209 -19.36 -5.94 -5.54
N THR A 210 -18.67 -7.08 -5.60
CA THR A 210 -19.07 -8.27 -4.83
C THR A 210 -18.90 -8.07 -3.32
N GLY A 211 -18.03 -7.15 -2.90
CA GLY A 211 -17.67 -6.94 -1.50
C GLY A 211 -17.00 -8.14 -0.84
N LYS A 212 -16.47 -9.07 -1.63
CA LYS A 212 -15.79 -10.29 -1.17
C LYS A 212 -14.29 -10.12 -1.15
N ILE A 213 -13.62 -10.84 -0.26
CA ILE A 213 -12.19 -11.10 -0.35
C ILE A 213 -12.00 -12.49 -0.93
N ALA A 214 -11.37 -12.55 -2.11
CA ALA A 214 -11.09 -13.78 -2.81
C ALA A 214 -9.96 -14.57 -2.13
N LEU A 215 -9.80 -15.85 -2.48
CA LEU A 215 -8.76 -16.70 -1.88
C LEU A 215 -7.36 -16.27 -2.35
N HIS A 216 -6.60 -15.62 -1.46
CA HIS A 216 -5.21 -15.28 -1.72
C HIS A 216 -4.27 -16.39 -1.25
N GLN A 217 -3.04 -16.34 -1.75
CA GLN A 217 -1.93 -17.20 -1.36
C GLN A 217 -0.72 -16.35 -0.98
N CYS A 218 0.08 -16.80 -0.01
CA CYS A 218 1.42 -16.27 0.25
C CYS A 218 2.46 -17.31 -0.21
N CYS A 219 3.71 -17.01 -0.44
CA CYS A 219 4.17 -15.71 -0.85
C CYS A 219 4.54 -15.80 -2.34
N TRP A 220 4.60 -14.66 -3.02
CA TRP A 220 4.92 -14.64 -4.44
C TRP A 220 6.43 -14.72 -4.65
N ARG A 221 6.91 -15.83 -5.20
CA ARG A 221 8.33 -16.06 -5.51
C ARG A 221 9.22 -15.83 -4.28
N ASP A 222 10.29 -15.05 -4.43
CA ASP A 222 11.23 -14.70 -3.35
C ASP A 222 10.80 -13.45 -2.53
N THR A 223 9.52 -13.05 -2.60
CA THR A 223 8.99 -11.87 -1.87
C THR A 223 8.06 -12.26 -0.72
N THR A 224 7.53 -11.26 -0.01
CA THR A 224 6.48 -11.41 1.02
C THR A 224 5.07 -11.11 0.50
N TYR A 225 4.92 -10.85 -0.80
CA TYR A 225 3.63 -10.46 -1.35
C TYR A 225 2.63 -11.62 -1.31
N ILE A 226 1.38 -11.30 -0.98
CA ILE A 226 0.27 -12.21 -1.26
C ILE A 226 -0.10 -12.04 -2.73
N MET A 227 -0.59 -13.11 -3.32
CA MET A 227 -1.05 -13.14 -4.70
C MET A 227 -2.49 -13.65 -4.75
N LEU A 228 -3.21 -13.17 -5.76
CA LEU A 228 -4.55 -13.60 -6.10
C LEU A 228 -4.53 -14.09 -7.54
N ASP A 229 -4.89 -15.36 -7.74
CA ASP A 229 -4.87 -15.97 -9.07
C ASP A 229 -5.99 -15.42 -9.96
N GLU A 230 -5.74 -15.27 -11.26
CA GLU A 230 -6.74 -14.74 -12.20
C GLU A 230 -7.97 -15.65 -12.30
N GLU A 231 -7.79 -16.97 -12.17
CA GLU A 231 -8.90 -17.91 -12.11
C GLU A 231 -9.80 -17.67 -10.89
N GLU A 232 -9.19 -17.33 -9.75
CA GLU A 232 -9.92 -17.05 -8.51
C GLU A 232 -10.60 -15.67 -8.56
N ILE A 233 -9.99 -14.67 -9.22
CA ILE A 233 -10.67 -13.40 -9.53
C ILE A 233 -11.93 -13.67 -10.37
N ALA A 234 -11.80 -14.41 -11.47
CA ALA A 234 -12.91 -14.70 -12.36
C ALA A 234 -14.02 -15.49 -11.65
N LYS A 235 -13.65 -16.51 -10.89
CA LYS A 235 -14.58 -17.40 -10.18
C LYS A 235 -15.28 -16.72 -9.00
N THR A 236 -14.54 -16.05 -8.12
CA THR A 236 -15.09 -15.55 -6.84
C THR A 236 -15.65 -14.15 -6.97
N LEU A 237 -15.07 -13.32 -7.84
CA LEU A 237 -15.48 -11.93 -8.05
C LEU A 237 -16.32 -11.76 -9.33
N GLY A 238 -16.42 -12.80 -10.17
CA GLY A 238 -17.26 -12.80 -11.36
C GLY A 238 -16.73 -11.91 -12.49
N ALA A 239 -15.43 -11.61 -12.48
CA ALA A 239 -14.81 -10.72 -13.48
C ALA A 239 -14.42 -11.47 -14.76
N ASP A 240 -14.48 -10.76 -15.88
CA ASP A 240 -13.92 -11.19 -17.16
C ASP A 240 -12.51 -10.58 -17.29
N MET A 241 -11.47 -11.39 -17.06
CA MET A 241 -10.09 -10.91 -17.04
C MET A 241 -9.60 -10.36 -18.39
N GLU A 242 -10.27 -10.66 -19.50
CA GLU A 242 -9.93 -10.10 -20.81
C GLU A 242 -10.56 -8.71 -21.02
N LYS A 243 -11.72 -8.44 -20.40
CA LYS A 243 -12.50 -7.21 -20.61
C LYS A 243 -12.38 -6.20 -19.47
N ASP A 244 -12.28 -6.68 -18.24
CA ASP A 244 -12.41 -5.86 -17.04
C ASP A 244 -11.06 -5.34 -16.53
N VAL A 245 -9.94 -5.86 -17.06
CA VAL A 245 -8.59 -5.38 -16.72
C VAL A 245 -8.34 -4.03 -17.37
N VAL A 246 -8.14 -3.00 -16.54
CA VAL A 246 -7.87 -1.64 -16.99
C VAL A 246 -6.47 -1.22 -16.56
N LEU A 247 -5.67 -0.75 -17.54
CA LEU A 247 -4.38 -0.13 -17.28
C LEU A 247 -4.58 1.30 -16.76
N CYS A 248 -3.80 1.66 -15.74
CA CYS A 248 -3.92 2.95 -15.08
C CYS A 248 -2.62 3.77 -15.19
N PRO A 249 -2.30 4.32 -16.37
CA PRO A 249 -1.26 5.34 -16.46
C PRO A 249 -1.67 6.57 -15.65
N VAL A 250 -0.72 7.17 -14.95
CA VAL A 250 -0.98 8.36 -14.12
C VAL A 250 0.11 9.39 -14.41
N PRO A 251 -0.25 10.54 -14.97
CA PRO A 251 0.73 11.59 -15.20
C PRO A 251 1.21 12.21 -13.88
N TYR A 252 2.42 12.76 -13.88
CA TYR A 252 2.96 13.47 -12.73
C TYR A 252 2.03 14.61 -12.28
N GLY A 253 1.79 14.71 -10.97
CA GLY A 253 0.79 15.61 -10.39
C GLY A 253 -0.64 15.05 -10.34
N GLY A 254 -0.84 13.80 -10.76
CA GLY A 254 -2.08 13.04 -10.63
C GLY A 254 -2.02 11.95 -9.55
N MET A 255 -3.08 11.16 -9.47
CA MET A 255 -3.16 9.98 -8.60
C MET A 255 -4.12 8.94 -9.16
N LEU A 256 -3.97 7.71 -8.71
CA LEU A 256 -4.98 6.66 -8.83
C LEU A 256 -5.60 6.41 -7.45
N LEU A 257 -6.90 6.65 -7.33
CA LEU A 257 -7.68 6.28 -6.15
C LEU A 257 -8.25 4.88 -6.35
N ILE A 258 -8.11 4.01 -5.36
CA ILE A 258 -8.64 2.65 -5.39
C ILE A 258 -9.42 2.32 -4.12
N ASN A 259 -10.42 1.46 -4.28
CA ASN A 259 -11.09 0.78 -3.20
C ASN A 259 -10.21 -0.36 -2.65
N ASN A 260 -10.13 -0.54 -1.32
CA ASN A 260 -9.29 -1.57 -0.71
C ASN A 260 -9.67 -3.03 -1.08
N VAL A 261 -10.82 -3.27 -1.72
CA VAL A 261 -11.20 -4.61 -2.19
C VAL A 261 -11.20 -4.75 -3.72
N ILE A 262 -10.69 -3.77 -4.48
CA ILE A 262 -10.48 -3.96 -5.93
C ILE A 262 -9.19 -4.78 -6.17
N PRO A 263 -9.25 -5.88 -6.94
CA PRO A 263 -8.05 -6.56 -7.39
C PRO A 263 -7.19 -5.61 -8.24
N HIS A 264 -5.94 -5.45 -7.85
CA HIS A 264 -4.99 -4.60 -8.57
C HIS A 264 -3.57 -5.17 -8.50
N GLN A 265 -2.73 -4.74 -9.43
CA GLN A 265 -1.31 -5.09 -9.47
C GLN A 265 -0.47 -3.96 -10.08
N SER A 266 0.85 -4.09 -10.00
CA SER A 266 1.78 -3.22 -10.74
C SER A 266 2.48 -3.99 -11.85
N LEU A 267 2.60 -3.41 -13.04
CA LEU A 267 3.42 -3.99 -14.11
C LEU A 267 4.90 -3.88 -13.79
N THR A 268 5.76 -4.71 -14.37
CA THR A 268 7.23 -4.62 -14.25
C THR A 268 7.75 -3.28 -14.79
N ASN A 269 8.79 -2.71 -14.17
CA ASN A 269 9.47 -1.53 -14.70
C ASN A 269 10.49 -1.96 -15.76
N LEU A 270 10.19 -1.69 -17.03
CA LEU A 270 11.05 -1.98 -18.19
C LEU A 270 11.76 -0.72 -18.71
N SER A 271 11.70 0.38 -17.96
CA SER A 271 12.48 1.59 -18.23
C SER A 271 13.83 1.53 -17.52
N ASP A 272 14.68 2.54 -17.75
CA ASP A 272 16.04 2.61 -17.20
C ASP A 272 16.11 3.43 -15.90
N GLU A 273 14.99 4.02 -15.46
CA GLU A 273 14.89 4.88 -14.27
C GLU A 273 13.99 4.24 -13.20
N ILE A 274 14.19 4.56 -11.92
CA ILE A 274 13.30 4.12 -10.84
C ILE A 274 11.94 4.83 -10.90
N ARG A 275 10.86 4.07 -10.70
CA ARG A 275 9.52 4.62 -10.46
C ARG A 275 9.19 4.66 -8.96
N TRP A 276 9.21 5.86 -8.39
CA TRP A 276 8.79 6.16 -7.03
C TRP A 276 7.29 6.46 -6.94
N SER A 277 6.63 5.94 -5.91
CA SER A 277 5.24 6.32 -5.58
C SER A 277 4.99 6.27 -4.08
N LEU A 278 3.97 7.02 -3.64
CA LEU A 278 3.43 6.96 -2.28
C LEU A 278 2.03 6.35 -2.31
N ASP A 279 1.78 5.42 -1.40
CA ASP A 279 0.47 4.82 -1.18
C ASP A 279 -0.04 5.38 0.15
N LEU A 280 -1.05 6.24 0.11
CA LEU A 280 -1.62 6.90 1.27
C LEU A 280 -3.06 6.44 1.47
N ARG A 281 -3.43 6.07 2.70
CA ARG A 281 -4.71 5.41 3.00
C ARG A 281 -5.49 6.17 4.07
N TRP A 282 -6.80 6.21 3.91
CA TRP A 282 -7.71 6.79 4.89
C TRP A 282 -8.80 5.81 5.26
N GLN A 283 -9.51 6.10 6.35
CA GLN A 283 -10.76 5.46 6.69
C GLN A 283 -11.60 6.39 7.55
N LYS A 284 -12.87 6.02 7.74
CA LYS A 284 -13.76 6.77 8.63
C LYS A 284 -13.28 6.68 10.08
N THR A 285 -13.24 7.82 10.77
CA THR A 285 -12.83 7.91 12.18
C THR A 285 -13.70 7.02 13.07
N GLY A 286 -13.09 6.41 14.09
CA GLY A 286 -13.77 5.57 15.09
C GLY A 286 -13.98 4.11 14.67
N LEU A 287 -13.56 3.73 13.46
CA LEU A 287 -13.45 2.33 13.03
C LEU A 287 -12.04 1.80 13.34
N PRO A 288 -11.87 0.49 13.60
CA PRO A 288 -10.56 -0.10 13.87
C PRO A 288 -9.64 0.04 12.65
N ALA A 289 -8.36 0.33 12.88
CA ALA A 289 -7.35 0.42 11.81
C ALA A 289 -7.21 -0.87 10.99
N SER A 290 -7.63 -1.99 11.58
CA SER A 290 -7.55 -3.33 11.01
C SER A 290 -6.10 -3.76 10.68
N TYR A 291 -5.15 -3.22 11.44
CA TYR A 291 -3.72 -3.52 11.31
C TYR A 291 -3.23 -4.38 12.48
N TYR A 292 -3.94 -5.49 12.75
CA TYR A 292 -3.56 -6.51 13.74
C TYR A 292 -3.33 -5.97 15.16
N ASP A 293 -4.00 -4.86 15.52
CA ASP A 293 -3.80 -4.12 16.77
C ASP A 293 -2.36 -3.62 17.00
N LEU A 294 -1.55 -3.56 15.94
CA LEU A 294 -0.17 -3.06 15.99
C LEU A 294 -0.14 -1.54 16.15
N GLN A 295 -1.12 -0.88 15.51
CA GLN A 295 -1.19 0.57 15.42
C GLN A 295 -2.62 1.02 15.13
N GLU A 296 -2.98 2.17 15.70
CA GLU A 296 -4.29 2.78 15.53
C GLU A 296 -4.31 3.82 14.41
N CYS A 297 -5.52 4.22 14.03
CA CYS A 297 -5.74 5.31 13.11
C CYS A 297 -5.47 6.67 13.77
N VAL A 298 -4.85 7.59 13.03
CA VAL A 298 -4.67 8.99 13.47
C VAL A 298 -5.76 9.86 12.85
N GLU A 299 -6.49 10.61 13.66
CA GLU A 299 -7.53 11.52 13.19
C GLU A 299 -6.92 12.71 12.44
N PHE A 300 -7.39 12.94 11.21
CA PHE A 300 -6.92 14.03 10.34
C PHE A 300 -7.94 15.17 10.22
N ARG A 301 -9.24 14.85 10.25
CA ARG A 301 -10.31 15.85 10.14
C ARG A 301 -11.58 15.39 10.84
N SER A 302 -12.18 16.30 11.59
CA SER A 302 -13.53 16.15 12.15
C SER A 302 -14.25 17.51 12.15
N PRO A 303 -15.52 17.60 11.68
CA PRO A 303 -16.34 18.80 11.83
C PRO A 303 -16.51 19.25 13.28
N THR A 304 -16.42 18.32 14.22
CA THR A 304 -16.54 18.61 15.66
C THR A 304 -15.25 19.16 16.26
N LYS A 305 -14.11 19.08 15.54
CA LYS A 305 -12.78 19.54 15.96
C LYS A 305 -12.09 20.36 14.86
N PRO A 306 -12.57 21.58 14.55
CA PRO A 306 -12.05 22.38 13.42
C PRO A 306 -10.57 22.79 13.55
N ASN A 307 -10.00 22.80 14.75
CA ASN A 307 -8.59 23.12 15.02
C ASN A 307 -7.82 21.90 15.52
N LEU A 308 -8.18 20.70 15.04
CA LEU A 308 -7.52 19.45 15.41
C LEU A 308 -6.01 19.56 15.14
N LYS A 309 -5.22 19.35 16.18
CA LYS A 309 -3.78 19.13 16.04
C LYS A 309 -3.58 17.64 15.84
N ILE A 310 -3.09 17.26 14.66
CA ILE A 310 -2.83 15.87 14.31
C ILE A 310 -1.71 15.34 15.19
N ASP A 311 -2.00 14.26 15.91
CA ASP A 311 -1.02 13.57 16.74
C ASP A 311 -0.24 12.55 15.91
N TRP A 312 0.89 13.00 15.36
CA TRP A 312 1.78 12.15 14.58
C TRP A 312 2.64 11.21 15.43
N SER A 313 2.65 11.37 16.76
CA SER A 313 3.50 10.55 17.64
C SER A 313 3.15 9.06 17.58
N GLN A 314 1.91 8.74 17.18
CA GLN A 314 1.49 7.36 16.94
C GLN A 314 2.18 6.75 15.72
N TYR A 315 2.59 7.56 14.74
CA TYR A 315 3.27 7.14 13.50
C TYR A 315 4.78 7.37 13.57
N ASP A 316 5.26 8.15 14.53
CA ASP A 316 6.68 8.33 14.82
C ASP A 316 7.25 7.06 15.48
N GLY A 317 8.37 6.55 14.95
CA GLY A 317 9.11 5.44 15.56
C GLY A 317 8.44 4.06 15.49
N VAL A 318 7.31 3.91 14.79
CA VAL A 318 6.70 2.61 14.49
C VAL A 318 7.21 2.12 13.14
N VAL A 319 8.47 1.71 13.13
CA VAL A 319 8.96 0.72 12.16
C VAL A 319 8.44 -0.63 12.67
N ASP A 320 7.62 -1.31 11.86
CA ASP A 320 7.15 -2.70 12.03
C ASP A 320 7.28 -3.29 13.46
N LYS A 321 6.24 -3.12 14.27
CA LYS A 321 6.10 -3.85 15.56
C LYS A 321 5.90 -5.37 15.38
N ASP A 322 5.91 -5.87 14.15
CA ASP A 322 5.92 -7.31 13.83
C ASP A 322 7.31 -7.97 13.97
N MET A 323 8.34 -7.20 14.30
CA MET A 323 9.57 -7.74 14.91
C MET A 323 9.33 -8.03 16.39
N GLU A 324 8.51 -9.05 16.72
CA GLU A 324 8.54 -9.63 18.06
C GLU A 324 9.99 -10.07 18.37
N ASN A 325 10.65 -9.32 19.29
CA ASN A 325 11.99 -9.50 19.86
C ASN A 325 13.20 -8.77 19.22
N LYS A 326 13.15 -7.49 18.88
CA LYS A 326 14.35 -6.64 19.09
C LYS A 326 14.01 -5.25 19.67
N PRO A 327 14.68 -4.80 20.75
CA PRO A 327 14.52 -3.46 21.27
C PRO A 327 14.98 -2.42 20.23
N THR A 328 14.21 -1.33 20.13
CA THR A 328 14.28 -0.24 19.14
C THR A 328 15.53 0.65 19.23
N GLU A 329 16.66 0.15 19.72
CA GLU A 329 17.93 0.89 19.79
C GLU A 329 19.15 0.15 19.22
N GLU A 330 19.01 -1.12 18.83
CA GLU A 330 20.06 -1.77 18.04
C GLU A 330 19.86 -1.43 16.56
N VAL A 331 20.76 -0.60 16.03
CA VAL A 331 20.99 -0.53 14.58
C VAL A 331 21.05 -1.97 14.09
N ASP A 332 20.22 -2.33 13.11
CA ASP A 332 20.34 -3.61 12.41
C ASP A 332 21.74 -3.69 11.77
N GLU A 333 22.74 -4.13 12.54
CA GLU A 333 24.12 -4.35 12.14
C GLU A 333 24.21 -5.50 11.12
N ASP A 334 23.18 -6.35 11.08
CA ASP A 334 23.13 -7.54 10.24
C ASP A 334 22.70 -7.24 8.80
N PHE A 335 22.19 -6.02 8.53
CA PHE A 335 21.61 -5.64 7.23
C PHE A 335 20.60 -6.67 6.75
N ASP A 336 19.77 -7.15 7.67
CA ASP A 336 18.83 -8.22 7.41
C ASP A 336 17.72 -7.75 6.46
N ILE A 337 17.67 -8.37 5.29
CA ILE A 337 16.66 -8.11 4.26
C ILE A 337 15.45 -9.05 4.39
N THR A 338 15.33 -9.76 5.52
CA THR A 338 14.16 -10.55 5.87
C THR A 338 13.06 -9.63 6.39
N ILE A 339 11.88 -9.79 5.82
CA ILE A 339 10.59 -9.23 6.24
C ILE A 339 9.69 -10.39 6.65
N GLN A 340 9.00 -10.26 7.77
CA GLN A 340 7.91 -11.12 8.20
C GLN A 340 6.77 -10.27 8.74
N GLY A 341 5.55 -10.74 8.59
CA GLY A 341 4.41 -10.15 9.27
C GLY A 341 3.17 -11.04 9.29
N PRO A 342 2.12 -10.63 10.01
CA PRO A 342 0.97 -11.45 10.35
C PRO A 342 0.14 -11.82 9.12
N TRP A 343 0.16 -11.01 8.06
CA TRP A 343 -0.53 -11.32 6.79
C TRP A 343 -0.01 -12.60 6.15
N MET A 344 1.28 -12.95 6.34
CA MET A 344 1.85 -14.17 5.77
C MET A 344 1.21 -15.44 6.35
N ARG A 345 0.64 -15.35 7.56
CA ARG A 345 -0.08 -16.44 8.23
C ARG A 345 -1.57 -16.48 7.90
N LYS A 346 -2.10 -15.46 7.20
CA LYS A 346 -3.51 -15.42 6.80
C LYS A 346 -3.85 -16.35 5.64
N TRP A 347 -2.86 -16.75 4.86
CA TRP A 347 -3.03 -17.41 3.57
C TRP A 347 -2.12 -18.64 3.47
N GLU A 348 -2.39 -19.52 2.51
CA GLU A 348 -1.54 -20.66 2.23
C GLU A 348 -0.15 -20.21 1.78
N ILE A 349 0.92 -20.76 2.37
CA ILE A 349 2.29 -20.53 1.90
C ILE A 349 2.62 -21.54 0.79
N ILE A 350 2.58 -21.10 -0.48
CA ILE A 350 2.86 -21.88 -1.69
C ILE A 350 4.30 -21.76 -2.21
N HIS A 351 5.04 -20.72 -1.81
CA HIS A 351 6.48 -20.60 -2.06
C HIS A 351 7.22 -20.41 -0.75
N THR A 352 8.23 -21.25 -0.50
CA THR A 352 9.16 -21.06 0.61
C THR A 352 10.36 -20.25 0.14
N ASN A 353 10.70 -19.19 0.85
CA ASN A 353 11.87 -18.35 0.65
C ASN A 353 12.41 -17.87 2.02
N ARG A 354 13.45 -17.01 2.03
CA ARG A 354 14.07 -16.47 3.26
C ARG A 354 13.08 -15.88 4.25
N HIS A 355 12.01 -15.25 3.75
CA HIS A 355 10.97 -14.62 4.56
C HIS A 355 10.14 -15.66 5.30
N THR A 356 10.00 -16.86 4.74
CA THR A 356 9.16 -17.93 5.30
C THR A 356 9.91 -18.94 6.16
N ASP A 357 11.24 -18.89 6.18
CA ASP A 357 12.09 -19.91 6.82
C ASP A 357 11.89 -20.00 8.35
N GLY A 358 11.28 -18.98 8.98
CA GLY A 358 10.86 -18.98 10.39
C GLY A 358 9.36 -19.16 10.65
N LEU A 359 8.53 -19.30 9.59
CA LEU A 359 7.07 -19.42 9.73
C LEU A 359 6.58 -20.87 9.83
N LYS A 360 7.47 -21.86 9.71
CA LYS A 360 7.11 -23.29 9.70
C LYS A 360 6.68 -23.78 11.09
N GLU A 361 5.47 -24.34 11.14
CA GLU A 361 4.77 -25.08 12.21
C GLU A 361 4.52 -24.36 13.56
N GLY A 362 3.23 -24.13 13.87
CA GLY A 362 2.75 -24.08 15.27
C GLY A 362 1.95 -22.86 15.72
N ASN A 363 2.26 -21.64 15.26
CA ASN A 363 1.59 -20.43 15.75
C ASN A 363 0.65 -19.85 14.69
N VAL A 364 -0.56 -20.39 14.63
CA VAL A 364 -1.71 -19.67 14.06
C VAL A 364 -2.01 -18.51 15.01
N TYR A 365 -2.01 -17.28 14.51
CA TYR A 365 -2.39 -16.10 15.28
C TYR A 365 -3.89 -16.21 15.63
N ASN A 366 -4.22 -16.95 16.69
CA ASN A 366 -5.55 -17.05 17.26
C ASN A 366 -5.72 -15.88 18.23
N LYS A 367 -5.99 -14.69 17.70
CA LYS A 367 -6.75 -13.68 18.45
C LYS A 367 -8.10 -13.51 17.77
N SER A 368 -8.94 -14.52 17.95
CA SER A 368 -10.38 -14.31 18.03
C SER A 368 -10.62 -13.36 19.19
N HIS A 369 -11.25 -12.19 18.96
CA HIS A 369 -12.31 -11.57 19.77
C HIS A 369 -13.00 -10.49 18.94
#